data_AF-A0A352NI33-F1
#
_entry.id   AF-A0A352NI33-F1
#
_cell.length_a   1.000
_cell.length_b   1.000
_cell.length_c   1.000
_cell.angle_alpha   90.00
_cell.angle_beta   90.00
_cell.angle_gamma   90.00
#
_symmetry.space_group_name_H-M   'P 1'
#
loop_
_entity.id
_entity.type
_entity.pdbx_description
1 polymer ?
#
loop_
_entity_poly.entity_id
_entity_poly.type
_entity_poly.pdbx_seq_one_letter_code
_entity_poly.pdbx_strand_id
1 'polypeptide(L)'
;MADEPDIYKSEGRGRLLHNVSGQFGVHAMTVYKYLRKYWAGGKTKNALLPAYDQCGAPGKKRNSTEGKKRGRPPKISKLDNEQRGINVDDDIRRIFRVAIQLYYNNKDKAPLKRAYDLMIQKHFNKGYREEGNIKIPILPVASELPTFGQFRYWYTKELDLRQSITAREGKRGFASRHRAVLGKSTQMEIGPGSIYQIDATIADVYLVSSFDRSLIIGRPVIYVMIDVFSRMITGLHVSLEGPSWIGAMVAMANATMDKVSFCAEVGIEIFEQDWPCHYLPETILADRGELEGVNADNPGGFSKHCGSKYASISC
;
A
#
# COMPACT_ATOMS: atom_id res chain seq x y z
N MET A 1 20.34 -3.09 40.44
CA MET A 1 20.84 -4.32 39.81
C MET A 1 20.82 -5.37 40.91
N ALA A 2 19.78 -6.21 40.93
CA ALA A 2 19.41 -7.01 42.11
C ALA A 2 19.91 -8.45 41.95
N ASP A 3 20.84 -8.86 42.82
CA ASP A 3 21.26 -10.22 43.14
C ASP A 3 21.19 -11.26 42.00
N GLU A 4 21.84 -10.94 40.88
CA GLU A 4 22.17 -11.94 39.87
C GLU A 4 23.49 -12.61 40.29
N PRO A 5 23.57 -13.95 40.39
CA PRO A 5 22.66 -14.96 39.83
C PRO A 5 21.67 -15.60 40.82
N ASP A 6 21.62 -15.18 42.08
CA ASP A 6 20.86 -15.88 43.12
C ASP A 6 19.34 -15.85 42.90
N ILE A 7 18.83 -14.84 42.20
CA ILE A 7 17.42 -14.79 41.78
C ILE A 7 17.04 -15.95 40.83
N TYR A 8 18.00 -16.56 40.15
CA TYR A 8 17.78 -17.73 39.28
C TYR A 8 17.72 -19.05 40.05
N LYS A 9 18.23 -19.12 41.28
CA LYS A 9 18.17 -20.33 42.12
C LYS A 9 16.81 -20.43 42.81
N SER A 10 16.15 -21.59 42.70
CA SER A 10 14.82 -21.83 43.31
C SER A 10 14.82 -21.64 44.82
N GLU A 11 15.90 -22.03 45.49
CA GLU A 11 16.06 -21.97 46.95
C GLU A 11 16.06 -20.53 47.50
N GLY A 12 16.74 -19.60 46.81
CA GLY A 12 16.84 -18.19 47.22
C GLY A 12 15.69 -17.30 46.75
N ARG A 13 15.05 -17.65 45.61
CA ARG A 13 14.03 -16.82 44.97
C ARG A 13 12.79 -16.59 45.83
N GLY A 14 12.35 -17.60 46.59
CA GLY A 14 11.15 -17.50 47.44
C GLY A 14 11.28 -16.40 48.50
N ARG A 15 12.45 -16.33 49.16
CA ARG A 15 12.75 -15.30 50.18
C ARG A 15 12.77 -13.90 49.58
N LEU A 16 13.40 -13.74 48.41
CA LEU A 16 13.46 -12.45 47.70
C LEU A 16 12.07 -11.96 47.28
N LEU A 17 11.22 -12.86 46.77
CA LEU A 17 9.85 -12.52 46.40
C LEU A 17 9.00 -12.10 47.61
N HIS A 18 9.17 -12.74 48.77
CA HIS A 18 8.45 -12.38 49.98
C HIS A 18 8.89 -11.01 50.54
N ASN A 19 10.18 -10.69 50.44
CA ASN A 19 10.70 -9.36 50.80
C ASN A 19 10.11 -8.25 49.92
N VAL A 20 10.07 -8.47 48.60
CA VAL A 20 9.47 -7.52 47.63
C VAL A 20 7.96 -7.43 47.83
N SER A 21 7.30 -8.55 48.16
CA SER A 21 5.88 -8.59 48.50
C SER A 21 5.55 -7.72 49.71
N GLY A 22 6.35 -7.81 50.79
CA GLY A 22 6.21 -6.97 51.99
C GLY A 22 6.50 -5.48 51.74
N GLN A 23 7.45 -5.16 50.86
CA GLN A 23 7.82 -3.77 50.55
C GLN A 23 6.74 -3.04 49.72
N PHE A 24 6.11 -3.72 48.77
CA PHE A 24 5.16 -3.11 47.82
C PHE A 24 3.68 -3.46 48.09
N GLY A 25 3.39 -4.31 49.08
CA GLY A 25 2.01 -4.72 49.41
C GLY A 25 1.33 -5.57 48.34
N VAL A 26 2.10 -6.24 47.48
CA VAL A 26 1.60 -7.05 46.36
C VAL A 26 1.86 -8.53 46.63
N HIS A 27 0.89 -9.40 46.34
CA HIS A 27 1.03 -10.85 46.56
C HIS A 27 2.24 -11.46 45.82
N ALA A 28 2.99 -12.34 46.46
CA ALA A 28 4.23 -12.92 45.91
C ALA A 28 4.05 -13.58 44.54
N MET A 29 2.89 -14.22 44.28
CA MET A 29 2.55 -14.79 42.96
C MET A 29 2.45 -13.74 41.85
N THR A 30 1.98 -12.53 42.15
CA THR A 30 1.88 -11.44 41.18
C THR A 30 3.27 -10.91 40.84
N VAL A 31 4.13 -10.75 41.84
CA VAL A 31 5.54 -10.41 41.64
C VAL A 31 6.24 -11.46 40.78
N TYR A 32 6.00 -12.74 41.08
CA TYR A 32 6.54 -13.86 40.30
C TYR A 32 6.07 -13.85 38.84
N LYS A 33 4.79 -13.56 38.60
CA LYS A 33 4.22 -13.44 37.25
C LYS A 33 4.90 -12.32 36.45
N TYR A 34 5.11 -11.15 37.05
CA TYR A 34 5.80 -10.04 36.41
C TYR A 34 7.28 -10.34 36.17
N LEU A 35 7.95 -10.97 37.12
CA LEU A 35 9.35 -11.36 36.99
C LEU A 35 9.55 -12.37 35.85
N ARG A 36 8.69 -13.38 35.74
CA ARG A 36 8.71 -14.35 34.64
C ARG A 36 8.49 -13.65 33.29
N LYS A 37 7.56 -12.70 33.22
CA LYS A 37 7.28 -11.94 32.00
C LYS A 37 8.45 -11.03 31.61
N TYR A 38 9.09 -10.41 32.59
CA TYR A 38 10.30 -9.61 32.41
C TYR A 38 11.46 -10.45 31.87
N TRP A 39 11.70 -11.63 32.42
CA TRP A 39 12.71 -12.55 31.91
C TRP A 39 12.40 -13.06 30.50
N ALA A 40 11.15 -13.48 30.24
CA ALA A 40 10.73 -13.94 28.92
C ALA A 40 10.83 -12.84 27.85
N GLY A 41 10.65 -11.56 28.22
CA GLY A 41 10.79 -10.40 27.33
C GLY A 41 12.18 -9.76 27.35
N GLY A 42 13.22 -10.52 27.69
CA GLY A 42 14.62 -10.08 27.57
C GLY A 42 15.05 -9.00 28.57
N LYS A 43 14.43 -8.96 29.76
CA LYS A 43 14.70 -7.97 30.82
C LYS A 43 14.49 -6.52 30.38
N THR A 44 13.52 -6.27 29.51
CA THR A 44 13.13 -4.91 29.10
C THR A 44 11.92 -4.42 29.89
N LYS A 45 11.86 -3.12 30.19
CA LYS A 45 10.69 -2.52 30.89
C LYS A 45 9.38 -2.75 30.10
N ASN A 46 9.48 -2.74 28.76
CA ASN A 46 8.34 -2.96 27.85
C ASN A 46 7.73 -4.36 27.94
N ALA A 47 8.49 -5.36 28.41
CA ALA A 47 7.97 -6.71 28.63
C ALA A 47 6.81 -6.74 29.65
N LEU A 48 6.71 -5.74 30.53
CA LEU A 48 5.64 -5.67 31.53
C LEU A 48 4.31 -5.14 30.96
N LEU A 49 4.30 -4.55 29.75
CA LEU A 49 3.10 -4.01 29.12
C LEU A 49 2.02 -5.08 28.92
N PRO A 50 0.73 -4.81 29.19
CA PRO A 50 -0.36 -5.76 28.92
C PRO A 50 -0.40 -6.19 27.45
N ALA A 51 -0.78 -7.44 27.20
CA ALA A 51 -0.98 -7.97 25.86
C ALA A 51 -2.30 -7.44 25.25
N TYR A 52 -2.37 -6.12 25.02
CA TYR A 52 -3.53 -5.45 24.45
C TYR A 52 -3.86 -5.94 23.03
N ASP A 53 -2.84 -6.42 22.32
CA ASP A 53 -2.94 -7.11 21.04
C ASP A 53 -3.80 -8.38 21.09
N GLN A 54 -3.88 -9.04 22.24
CA GLN A 54 -4.68 -10.26 22.45
C GLN A 54 -6.04 -9.97 23.11
N CYS A 55 -6.28 -8.72 23.52
CA CYS A 55 -7.52 -8.31 24.16
C CYS A 55 -8.64 -8.08 23.16
N GLY A 56 -9.89 -8.37 23.57
CA GLY A 56 -11.09 -8.05 22.78
C GLY A 56 -11.51 -9.10 21.75
N ALA A 57 -10.76 -10.19 21.60
CA ALA A 57 -10.94 -11.22 20.56
C ALA A 57 -10.86 -10.64 19.13
N PRO A 58 -9.70 -10.06 18.74
CA PRO A 58 -9.50 -9.51 17.41
C PRO A 58 -9.77 -10.58 16.34
N GLY A 59 -10.44 -10.19 15.27
CA GLY A 59 -10.78 -11.09 14.16
C GLY A 59 -11.98 -12.03 14.40
N LYS A 60 -12.41 -12.28 15.64
CA LYS A 60 -13.59 -13.13 15.92
C LYS A 60 -14.89 -12.34 15.77
N LYS A 61 -15.80 -12.85 14.93
CA LYS A 61 -17.16 -12.31 14.80
C LYS A 61 -17.96 -12.75 16.03
N ARG A 62 -18.51 -11.79 16.79
CA ARG A 62 -19.55 -12.08 17.79
C ARG A 62 -20.90 -12.09 17.09
N ASN A 63 -21.74 -13.07 17.38
CA ASN A 63 -23.11 -13.12 16.89
C ASN A 63 -23.96 -12.04 17.60
N SER A 64 -24.98 -11.52 16.94
CA SER A 64 -26.00 -10.69 17.59
C SER A 64 -26.96 -11.58 18.36
N THR A 65 -27.26 -11.19 19.60
CA THR A 65 -28.41 -11.73 20.34
C THR A 65 -29.63 -10.93 19.93
N GLU A 66 -30.73 -11.59 19.58
CA GLU A 66 -32.01 -10.93 19.33
C GLU A 66 -32.43 -10.07 20.53
N GLY A 67 -33.02 -8.91 20.27
CA GLY A 67 -33.49 -7.97 21.30
C GLY A 67 -32.40 -7.13 21.99
N LYS A 68 -31.10 -7.44 21.85
CA LYS A 68 -30.01 -6.65 22.48
C LYS A 68 -29.18 -5.90 21.44
N LYS A 69 -29.24 -4.56 21.48
CA LYS A 69 -28.40 -3.71 20.62
C LYS A 69 -26.92 -3.86 20.97
N ARG A 70 -26.09 -3.98 19.93
CA ARG A 70 -24.63 -4.07 20.06
C ARG A 70 -23.97 -2.69 20.01
N GLY A 71 -22.85 -2.57 20.71
CA GLY A 71 -22.03 -1.36 20.74
C GLY A 71 -22.47 -0.36 21.80
N ARG A 72 -21.85 0.82 21.78
CA ARG A 72 -22.17 1.91 22.72
C ARG A 72 -23.60 2.39 22.46
N PRO A 73 -24.50 2.40 23.46
CA PRO A 73 -25.83 2.97 23.29
C PRO A 73 -25.74 4.46 22.93
N PRO A 74 -26.56 4.95 21.98
CA PRO A 74 -26.60 6.38 21.67
C PRO A 74 -27.08 7.17 22.90
N LYS A 75 -26.66 8.43 23.05
CA LYS A 75 -27.07 9.25 24.21
C LYS A 75 -28.60 9.37 24.35
N ILE A 76 -29.28 9.43 23.21
CA ILE A 76 -30.75 9.53 23.10
C ILE A 76 -31.45 8.29 23.67
N SER A 77 -30.81 7.11 23.64
CA SER A 77 -31.40 5.90 24.22
C SER A 77 -31.46 5.90 25.76
N LYS A 78 -30.91 6.93 26.41
CA LYS A 78 -31.10 7.16 27.85
C LYS A 78 -32.44 7.83 28.17
N LEU A 79 -33.01 8.53 27.19
CA LEU A 79 -34.28 9.27 27.31
C LEU A 79 -35.45 8.43 26.76
N ASP A 80 -35.22 7.70 25.66
CA ASP A 80 -36.23 6.87 25.01
C ASP A 80 -35.62 5.52 24.59
N ASN A 81 -36.16 4.43 25.14
CA ASN A 81 -35.67 3.07 24.86
C ASN A 81 -36.03 2.58 23.44
N GLU A 82 -37.01 3.17 22.77
CA GLU A 82 -37.41 2.80 21.40
C GLU A 82 -36.45 3.38 20.36
N GLN A 83 -35.74 4.45 20.69
CA GLN A 83 -34.72 5.08 19.85
C GLN A 83 -33.34 4.44 19.95
N ARG A 84 -33.28 3.17 20.37
CA ARG A 84 -32.02 2.43 20.45
C ARG A 84 -31.37 2.30 19.09
N GLY A 85 -32.10 2.27 17.97
CA GLY A 85 -31.54 2.10 16.62
C GLY A 85 -31.37 0.63 16.23
N ILE A 86 -31.20 0.32 14.95
CA ILE A 86 -31.10 -1.07 14.47
C ILE A 86 -29.73 -1.72 14.69
N ASN A 87 -29.73 -3.05 14.88
CA ASN A 87 -28.53 -3.87 14.70
C ASN A 87 -28.32 -4.12 13.21
N VAL A 88 -27.06 -4.17 12.78
CA VAL A 88 -26.74 -4.58 11.41
C VAL A 88 -26.63 -6.09 11.37
N ASP A 89 -27.66 -6.72 10.82
CA ASP A 89 -27.74 -8.15 10.51
C ASP A 89 -27.15 -8.46 9.12
N ASP A 90 -27.27 -9.71 8.69
CA ASP A 90 -26.73 -10.14 7.39
C ASP A 90 -27.50 -9.58 6.20
N ASP A 91 -28.79 -9.23 6.35
CA ASP A 91 -29.60 -8.63 5.30
C ASP A 91 -29.24 -7.17 5.06
N ILE A 92 -29.09 -6.38 6.12
CA ILE A 92 -28.59 -5.01 6.03
C ILE A 92 -27.16 -5.01 5.47
N ARG A 93 -26.33 -5.99 5.81
CA ARG A 93 -24.99 -6.14 5.20
C ARG A 93 -25.05 -6.43 3.70
N ARG A 94 -26.02 -7.23 3.22
CA ARG A 94 -26.22 -7.44 1.78
C ARG A 94 -26.55 -6.11 1.10
N ILE A 95 -27.46 -5.32 1.68
CA ILE A 95 -27.80 -3.99 1.18
C ILE A 95 -26.57 -3.08 1.13
N PHE A 96 -25.73 -3.10 2.17
CA PHE A 96 -24.49 -2.32 2.20
C PHE A 96 -23.55 -2.67 1.06
N ARG A 97 -23.32 -3.98 0.82
CA ARG A 97 -22.45 -4.44 -0.28
C ARG A 97 -22.96 -3.97 -1.64
N VAL A 98 -24.26 -4.11 -1.89
CA VAL A 98 -24.90 -3.66 -3.14
C VAL A 98 -24.72 -2.15 -3.31
N ALA A 99 -24.98 -1.37 -2.27
CA ALA A 99 -24.81 0.09 -2.32
C ALA A 99 -23.36 0.52 -2.57
N ILE A 100 -22.39 -0.14 -1.95
CA ILE A 100 -20.96 0.14 -2.18
C ILE A 100 -20.59 -0.16 -3.63
N GLN A 101 -21.03 -1.30 -4.17
CA GLN A 101 -20.73 -1.69 -5.55
C GLN A 101 -21.34 -0.71 -6.57
N LEU A 102 -22.59 -0.30 -6.38
CA LEU A 102 -23.31 0.55 -7.32
C LEU A 102 -22.90 2.03 -7.22
N TYR A 103 -22.82 2.56 -6.00
CA TYR A 103 -22.76 4.01 -5.79
C TYR A 103 -21.38 4.52 -5.35
N TYR A 104 -20.48 3.65 -4.92
CA TYR A 104 -19.13 4.04 -4.48
C TYR A 104 -18.02 3.51 -5.40
N ASN A 105 -18.11 2.24 -5.80
CA ASN A 105 -17.14 1.58 -6.68
C ASN A 105 -17.43 1.87 -8.17
N ASN A 106 -17.47 3.14 -8.53
CA ASN A 106 -17.69 3.60 -9.89
C ASN A 106 -16.71 4.72 -10.28
N LYS A 107 -16.71 5.07 -11.57
CA LYS A 107 -15.81 6.08 -12.13
C LYS A 107 -16.14 7.51 -11.69
N ASP A 108 -17.34 7.75 -11.17
CA ASP A 108 -17.77 9.06 -10.66
C ASP A 108 -17.05 9.43 -9.36
N LYS A 109 -16.41 8.45 -8.70
CA LYS A 109 -15.60 8.62 -7.50
C LYS A 109 -16.33 9.36 -6.37
N ALA A 110 -17.64 9.18 -6.27
CA ALA A 110 -18.46 9.81 -5.25
C ALA A 110 -17.95 9.54 -3.81
N PRO A 111 -18.13 10.49 -2.87
CA PRO A 111 -17.76 10.27 -1.48
C PRO A 111 -18.62 9.17 -0.85
N LEU A 112 -18.08 8.43 0.12
CA LEU A 112 -18.78 7.31 0.77
C LEU A 112 -20.12 7.72 1.38
N LYS A 113 -20.22 8.97 1.85
CA LYS A 113 -21.46 9.56 2.38
C LYS A 113 -22.57 9.62 1.31
N ARG A 114 -22.22 9.95 0.07
CA ARG A 114 -23.18 9.98 -1.05
C ARG A 114 -23.75 8.60 -1.34
N ALA A 115 -22.90 7.57 -1.31
CA ALA A 115 -23.34 6.19 -1.47
C ALA A 115 -24.31 5.74 -0.35
N TYR A 116 -24.03 6.16 0.89
CA TYR A 116 -24.94 5.95 2.01
C TYR A 116 -26.29 6.65 1.82
N ASP A 117 -26.30 7.92 1.41
CA ASP A 117 -27.56 8.66 1.23
C ASP A 117 -28.41 8.04 0.12
N LEU A 118 -27.79 7.62 -0.99
CA LEU A 118 -28.47 6.90 -2.08
C LEU A 118 -29.00 5.52 -1.64
N MET A 119 -28.23 4.80 -0.82
CA MET A 119 -28.66 3.53 -0.24
C MET A 119 -29.93 3.70 0.59
N ILE A 120 -29.97 4.69 1.48
CA ILE A 120 -31.14 4.97 2.32
C ILE A 120 -32.35 5.32 1.44
N GLN A 121 -32.16 6.18 0.44
CA GLN A 121 -33.24 6.58 -0.47
C GLN A 121 -33.81 5.43 -1.31
N LYS A 122 -32.99 4.45 -1.69
CA LYS A 122 -33.39 3.35 -2.59
C LYS A 122 -33.88 2.10 -1.87
N HIS A 123 -33.26 1.75 -0.75
CA HIS A 123 -33.50 0.47 -0.08
C HIS A 123 -34.33 0.58 1.21
N PHE A 124 -34.45 1.78 1.77
CA PHE A 124 -35.20 2.01 3.01
C PHE A 124 -36.37 2.97 2.81
N ASN A 125 -36.78 3.28 1.58
CA ASN A 125 -37.95 4.13 1.35
C ASN A 125 -39.27 3.39 1.66
N LYS A 126 -40.25 4.09 2.23
CA LYS A 126 -41.62 3.58 2.46
C LYS A 126 -42.62 4.10 1.42
N GLY A 127 -42.16 4.90 0.45
CA GLY A 127 -42.97 5.50 -0.60
C GLY A 127 -42.38 6.81 -1.10
N TYR A 128 -43.12 7.51 -1.97
CA TYR A 128 -42.76 8.84 -2.47
C TYR A 128 -43.91 9.81 -2.24
N ARG A 129 -43.59 11.04 -1.83
CA ARG A 129 -44.51 12.17 -1.89
C ARG A 129 -44.15 13.00 -3.11
N GLU A 130 -45.16 13.41 -3.87
CA GLU A 130 -45.00 14.36 -4.96
C GLU A 130 -45.26 15.78 -4.42
N GLU A 131 -44.23 16.63 -4.47
CA GLU A 131 -44.36 18.06 -4.27
C GLU A 131 -43.95 18.75 -5.58
N GLY A 132 -44.94 19.15 -6.37
CA GLY A 132 -44.74 19.62 -7.74
C GLY A 132 -44.18 18.51 -8.66
N ASN A 133 -43.12 18.81 -9.40
CA ASN A 133 -42.43 17.85 -10.29
C ASN A 133 -41.32 17.03 -9.60
N ILE A 134 -41.18 17.12 -8.26
CA ILE A 134 -40.11 16.46 -7.51
C ILE A 134 -40.68 15.30 -6.69
N LYS A 135 -40.13 14.09 -6.90
CA LYS A 135 -40.45 12.89 -6.10
C LYS A 135 -39.54 12.83 -4.87
N ILE A 136 -40.10 13.06 -3.69
CA ILE A 136 -39.38 13.04 -2.41
C ILE A 136 -39.62 11.68 -1.73
N PRO A 137 -38.57 10.89 -1.42
CA PRO A 137 -38.72 9.61 -0.74
C PRO A 137 -39.16 9.81 0.71
N ILE A 138 -40.19 9.08 1.12
CA ILE A 138 -40.65 9.04 2.51
C ILE A 138 -39.77 8.03 3.25
N LEU A 139 -38.92 8.53 4.15
CA LEU A 139 -38.02 7.70 4.94
C LEU A 139 -38.63 7.29 6.29
N PRO A 140 -38.29 6.10 6.80
CA PRO A 140 -38.60 5.65 8.15
C PRO A 140 -37.99 6.59 9.20
N VAL A 141 -38.48 6.47 10.44
CA VAL A 141 -37.86 7.11 11.59
C VAL A 141 -36.39 6.69 11.73
N ALA A 142 -35.55 7.61 12.24
CA ALA A 142 -34.10 7.39 12.31
C ALA A 142 -33.69 6.16 13.15
N SER A 143 -34.55 5.70 14.07
CA SER A 143 -34.36 4.48 14.88
C SER A 143 -34.46 3.19 14.05
N GLU A 144 -35.14 3.22 12.91
CA GLU A 144 -35.27 2.07 11.98
C GLU A 144 -34.17 2.05 10.91
N LEU A 145 -33.31 3.08 10.86
CA LEU A 145 -32.30 3.21 9.81
C LEU A 145 -30.90 2.83 10.31
N PRO A 146 -30.08 2.19 9.46
CA PRO A 146 -28.68 2.01 9.75
C PRO A 146 -27.99 3.37 9.76
N THR A 147 -27.14 3.61 10.75
CA THR A 147 -26.37 4.84 10.83
C THR A 147 -25.20 4.85 9.84
N PHE A 148 -24.76 6.04 9.42
CA PHE A 148 -23.56 6.18 8.60
C PHE A 148 -22.31 5.56 9.26
N GLY A 149 -22.21 5.62 10.59
CA GLY A 149 -21.11 4.99 11.33
C GLY A 149 -21.11 3.46 11.19
N GLN A 150 -22.29 2.84 11.23
CA GLN A 150 -22.44 1.40 10.99
C GLN A 150 -22.08 1.03 9.54
N PHE A 151 -22.55 1.82 8.56
CA PHE A 151 -22.20 1.63 7.16
C PHE A 151 -20.69 1.73 6.93
N ARG A 152 -20.05 2.78 7.47
CA ARG A 152 -18.60 3.00 7.38
C ARG A 152 -17.81 1.87 8.05
N TYR A 153 -18.23 1.41 9.22
CA TYR A 153 -17.59 0.31 9.94
C TYR A 153 -17.56 -0.96 9.08
N TRP A 154 -18.71 -1.34 8.50
CA TRP A 154 -18.81 -2.53 7.67
C TRP A 154 -18.11 -2.37 6.32
N TYR A 155 -18.16 -1.17 5.73
CA TYR A 155 -17.34 -0.84 4.56
C TYR A 155 -15.86 -1.10 4.85
N THR A 156 -15.29 -0.52 5.91
CA THR A 156 -13.86 -0.72 6.25
C THR A 156 -13.53 -2.18 6.54
N LYS A 157 -14.45 -2.91 7.18
CA LYS A 157 -14.24 -4.31 7.59
C LYS A 157 -14.32 -5.31 6.43
N GLU A 158 -15.17 -5.03 5.43
CA GLU A 158 -15.37 -5.88 4.23
C GLU A 158 -14.68 -5.29 2.99
N LEU A 159 -13.84 -4.26 3.16
CA LEU A 159 -13.21 -3.56 2.05
C LEU A 159 -12.26 -4.47 1.28
N ASP A 160 -12.62 -4.81 0.05
CA ASP A 160 -11.65 -5.25 -0.95
C ASP A 160 -11.01 -4.01 -1.59
N LEU A 161 -9.84 -3.63 -1.07
CA LEU A 161 -9.04 -2.50 -1.56
C LEU A 161 -8.74 -2.63 -3.05
N ARG A 162 -8.37 -3.83 -3.51
CA ARG A 162 -7.99 -4.06 -4.90
C ARG A 162 -9.19 -3.87 -5.82
N GLN A 163 -10.33 -4.47 -5.46
CA GLN A 163 -11.56 -4.33 -6.23
C GLN A 163 -12.03 -2.87 -6.27
N SER A 164 -12.04 -2.18 -5.13
CA SER A 164 -12.51 -0.79 -5.03
C SER A 164 -11.64 0.16 -5.85
N ILE A 165 -10.30 0.09 -5.73
CA ILE A 165 -9.39 0.93 -6.50
C ILE A 165 -9.51 0.61 -7.99
N THR A 166 -9.55 -0.67 -8.37
CA THR A 166 -9.73 -1.07 -9.78
C THR A 166 -11.02 -0.53 -10.38
N ALA A 167 -12.12 -0.57 -9.63
CA ALA A 167 -13.41 -0.06 -10.09
C ALA A 167 -13.42 1.47 -10.25
N ARG A 168 -12.75 2.19 -9.34
CA ARG A 168 -12.76 3.66 -9.30
C ARG A 168 -11.73 4.32 -10.22
N GLU A 169 -10.59 3.67 -10.46
CA GLU A 169 -9.55 4.18 -11.37
C GLU A 169 -9.56 3.53 -12.75
N GLY A 170 -10.26 2.40 -12.89
CA GLY A 170 -10.25 1.57 -14.09
C GLY A 170 -9.01 0.69 -14.19
N LYS A 171 -9.10 -0.37 -15.01
CA LYS A 171 -8.01 -1.36 -15.18
C LYS A 171 -6.68 -0.73 -15.60
N ARG A 172 -6.72 0.29 -16.47
CA ARG A 172 -5.52 1.00 -16.96
C ARG A 172 -4.90 1.91 -15.88
N GLY A 173 -5.72 2.67 -15.15
CA GLY A 173 -5.27 3.50 -14.03
C GLY A 173 -4.69 2.66 -12.89
N PHE A 174 -5.39 1.58 -12.52
CA PHE A 174 -4.90 0.60 -11.55
C PHE A 174 -3.57 -0.03 -11.97
N ALA A 175 -3.43 -0.48 -13.22
CA ALA A 175 -2.20 -1.11 -13.71
C ALA A 175 -1.00 -0.14 -13.87
N SER A 176 -1.25 1.16 -13.86
CA SER A 176 -0.23 2.21 -13.93
C SER A 176 0.16 2.73 -12.55
N ARG A 177 -0.80 2.98 -11.66
CA ARG A 177 -0.58 3.65 -10.35
C ARG A 177 -0.58 2.72 -9.15
N HIS A 178 -1.33 1.63 -9.21
CA HIS A 178 -1.51 0.67 -8.11
C HIS A 178 -1.17 -0.74 -8.55
N ARG A 179 -0.25 -0.87 -9.52
CA ARG A 179 0.32 -2.16 -9.90
C ARG A 179 0.88 -2.75 -8.62
N ALA A 180 0.18 -3.74 -8.06
CA ALA A 180 0.82 -4.66 -7.15
C ALA A 180 2.05 -5.13 -7.92
N VAL A 181 3.24 -4.92 -7.35
CA VAL A 181 4.47 -5.51 -7.83
C VAL A 181 4.28 -7.02 -7.69
N LEU A 182 3.50 -7.60 -8.61
CA LEU A 182 3.13 -8.99 -8.70
C LEU A 182 4.29 -9.64 -9.44
N GLY A 183 5.04 -10.41 -8.68
CA GLY A 183 6.45 -10.67 -8.86
C GLY A 183 7.16 -9.84 -7.80
N LYS A 184 7.61 -10.35 -6.66
CA LYS A 184 8.62 -11.41 -6.64
C LYS A 184 9.48 -11.44 -7.92
N SER A 185 9.85 -10.27 -8.45
CA SER A 185 11.08 -10.14 -9.23
C SER A 185 12.26 -10.62 -8.38
N THR A 186 12.12 -10.55 -7.05
CA THR A 186 13.01 -11.14 -6.04
C THR A 186 13.15 -12.66 -6.11
N GLN A 187 12.38 -13.38 -6.94
CA GLN A 187 12.58 -14.82 -7.15
C GLN A 187 13.46 -15.15 -8.37
N MET A 188 13.82 -14.17 -9.22
CA MET A 188 14.85 -14.31 -10.25
C MET A 188 16.10 -13.45 -9.98
N GLU A 189 16.09 -12.63 -8.94
CA GLU A 189 17.20 -11.75 -8.55
C GLU A 189 18.23 -12.54 -7.73
N ILE A 190 19.25 -13.10 -8.39
CA ILE A 190 20.36 -13.80 -7.74
C ILE A 190 21.34 -12.78 -7.11
N GLY A 191 21.38 -11.55 -7.63
CA GLY A 191 22.16 -10.41 -7.11
C GLY A 191 22.20 -9.19 -8.06
N PRO A 192 23.03 -8.17 -7.80
CA PRO A 192 23.25 -7.06 -8.72
C PRO A 192 23.67 -7.56 -10.11
N GLY A 193 23.13 -7.00 -11.19
CA GLY A 193 23.45 -7.45 -12.55
C GLY A 193 22.54 -8.56 -13.08
N SER A 194 21.62 -9.11 -12.27
CA SER A 194 20.71 -10.15 -12.76
C SER A 194 19.70 -9.58 -13.76
N ILE A 195 19.07 -8.45 -13.42
CA ILE A 195 18.01 -7.86 -14.23
C ILE A 195 18.17 -6.34 -14.25
N TYR A 196 18.31 -5.77 -15.45
CA TYR A 196 18.24 -4.32 -15.64
C TYR A 196 16.89 -3.94 -16.25
N GLN A 197 16.31 -2.85 -15.76
CA GLN A 197 15.09 -2.27 -16.33
C GLN A 197 15.42 -0.96 -17.06
N ILE A 198 14.86 -0.76 -18.25
CA ILE A 198 14.95 0.51 -18.98
C ILE A 198 13.66 1.32 -18.77
N ASP A 199 13.81 2.60 -18.49
CA ASP A 199 12.71 3.57 -18.43
C ASP A 199 13.11 4.86 -19.17
N ALA A 200 12.17 5.49 -19.87
CA ALA A 200 12.35 6.83 -20.44
C ALA A 200 11.31 7.79 -19.89
N THR A 201 11.75 9.01 -19.56
CA THR A 201 10.86 10.04 -19.03
C THR A 201 11.22 11.40 -19.63
N ILE A 202 10.20 12.15 -20.04
CA ILE A 202 10.36 13.56 -20.44
C ILE A 202 10.63 14.38 -19.18
N ALA A 203 11.80 15.01 -19.10
CA ALA A 203 12.16 15.85 -17.97
C ALA A 203 11.27 17.10 -17.90
N ASP A 204 10.95 17.55 -16.69
CA ASP A 204 10.16 18.75 -16.45
C ASP A 204 11.02 20.01 -16.38
N VAL A 205 11.93 20.13 -17.35
CA VAL A 205 12.83 21.27 -17.52
C VAL A 205 12.89 21.65 -18.99
N TYR A 206 12.93 22.95 -19.28
CA TYR A 206 13.16 23.46 -20.63
C TYR A 206 14.64 23.74 -20.82
N LEU A 207 15.25 23.10 -21.82
CA LEU A 207 16.59 23.42 -22.26
C LEU A 207 16.55 24.66 -23.14
N VAL A 208 17.50 25.56 -22.92
CA VAL A 208 17.71 26.79 -23.69
C VAL A 208 19.05 26.71 -24.42
N SER A 209 19.17 27.43 -25.53
CA SER A 209 20.42 27.47 -26.28
C SER A 209 21.54 28.12 -25.47
N SER A 210 22.75 27.54 -25.57
CA SER A 210 23.96 28.11 -24.98
C SER A 210 24.41 29.39 -25.67
N PHE A 211 24.07 29.54 -26.97
CA PHE A 211 24.37 30.74 -27.76
C PHE A 211 23.39 31.89 -27.49
N ASP A 212 22.12 31.57 -27.25
CA ASP A 212 21.07 32.53 -26.93
C ASP A 212 20.03 31.91 -25.99
N ARG A 213 20.03 32.38 -24.73
CA ARG A 213 19.15 31.85 -23.68
C ARG A 213 17.68 32.24 -23.88
N SER A 214 17.37 33.15 -24.80
CA SER A 214 15.98 33.47 -25.16
C SER A 214 15.34 32.38 -26.03
N LEU A 215 16.15 31.53 -26.66
CA LEU A 215 15.70 30.44 -27.52
C LEU A 215 15.52 29.16 -26.71
N ILE A 216 14.26 28.73 -26.59
CA ILE A 216 13.89 27.45 -25.97
C ILE A 216 14.09 26.34 -27.01
N ILE A 217 14.94 25.36 -26.68
CA ILE A 217 15.17 24.18 -27.53
C ILE A 217 14.05 23.16 -27.35
N GLY A 218 13.67 22.90 -26.09
CA GLY A 218 12.63 21.92 -25.77
C GLY A 218 12.88 21.20 -24.45
N ARG A 219 12.11 20.14 -24.22
CA ARG A 219 12.23 19.30 -23.03
C ARG A 219 13.00 18.03 -23.39
N PRO A 220 14.03 17.65 -22.61
CA PRO A 220 14.80 16.46 -22.91
C PRO A 220 14.05 15.21 -22.46
N VAL A 221 14.29 14.12 -23.17
CA VAL A 221 13.95 12.76 -22.77
C VAL A 221 15.17 12.14 -22.10
N ILE A 222 14.99 11.63 -20.89
CA ILE A 222 16.02 10.96 -20.10
C ILE A 222 15.72 9.47 -20.10
N TYR A 223 16.65 8.68 -20.61
CA TYR A 223 16.65 7.21 -20.54
C TYR A 223 17.54 6.78 -19.37
N VAL A 224 17.03 5.89 -18.54
CA VAL A 224 17.76 5.33 -17.40
C VAL A 224 17.71 3.79 -17.45
N MET A 225 18.88 3.19 -17.25
CA MET A 225 19.04 1.76 -16.98
C MET A 225 19.09 1.58 -15.47
N ILE A 226 18.28 0.69 -14.91
CA ILE A 226 18.14 0.53 -13.45
C ILE A 226 18.40 -0.93 -13.04
N ASP A 227 19.38 -1.08 -12.14
CA ASP A 227 19.56 -2.13 -11.13
C ASP A 227 18.25 -2.63 -10.52
N VAL A 228 17.60 -3.71 -10.96
CA VAL A 228 16.35 -4.13 -10.28
C VAL A 228 16.65 -4.54 -8.83
N PHE A 229 17.79 -5.20 -8.58
CA PHE A 229 18.22 -5.63 -7.25
C PHE A 229 18.71 -4.45 -6.40
N SER A 230 19.71 -3.70 -6.86
CA SER A 230 20.35 -2.63 -6.09
C SER A 230 19.63 -1.28 -6.15
N ARG A 231 18.75 -1.09 -7.14
CA ARG A 231 18.15 0.20 -7.54
C ARG A 231 19.16 1.24 -8.03
N MET A 232 20.42 0.85 -8.25
CA MET A 232 21.42 1.71 -8.86
C MET A 232 21.05 2.03 -10.30
N ILE A 233 21.20 3.29 -10.70
CA ILE A 233 21.13 3.66 -12.12
C ILE A 233 22.44 3.19 -12.75
N THR A 234 22.39 2.24 -13.66
CA THR A 234 23.60 1.64 -14.22
C THR A 234 24.05 2.32 -15.50
N GLY A 235 23.15 2.98 -16.21
CA GLY A 235 23.42 3.73 -17.43
C GLY A 235 22.40 4.84 -17.67
N LEU A 236 22.82 5.87 -18.40
CA LEU A 236 22.06 7.10 -18.64
C LEU A 236 22.22 7.54 -20.10
N HIS A 237 21.15 8.04 -20.70
CA HIS A 237 21.21 8.80 -21.94
C HIS A 237 20.19 9.93 -21.94
N VAL A 238 20.58 11.10 -22.46
CA VAL A 238 19.71 12.28 -22.54
C VAL A 238 19.64 12.74 -23.99
N SER A 239 18.44 12.87 -24.53
CA SER A 239 18.21 13.28 -25.92
C SER A 239 17.05 14.26 -26.04
N LEU A 240 17.01 15.03 -27.13
CA LEU A 240 15.86 15.87 -27.48
C LEU A 240 14.84 15.14 -28.36
N GLU A 241 15.21 13.96 -28.86
CA GLU A 241 14.35 13.10 -29.64
C GLU A 241 13.38 12.36 -28.71
N GLY A 242 12.21 12.00 -29.23
CA GLY A 242 11.23 11.23 -28.47
C GLY A 242 11.75 9.86 -28.04
N PRO A 243 11.01 9.16 -27.17
CA PRO A 243 11.30 7.77 -26.81
C PRO A 243 11.52 6.88 -28.04
N SER A 244 12.71 6.29 -28.16
CA SER A 244 13.17 5.50 -29.30
C SER A 244 14.08 4.36 -28.85
N TRP A 245 14.12 3.30 -29.65
CA TRP A 245 15.03 2.18 -29.41
C TRP A 245 16.50 2.60 -29.45
N ILE A 246 16.84 3.56 -30.30
CA ILE A 246 18.21 4.09 -30.43
C ILE A 246 18.64 4.73 -29.11
N GLY A 247 17.79 5.56 -28.50
CA GLY A 247 18.08 6.16 -27.19
C GLY A 247 18.27 5.11 -26.09
N ALA A 248 17.45 4.06 -26.09
CA ALA A 248 17.58 2.93 -25.17
C ALA A 248 18.90 2.15 -25.37
N MET A 249 19.31 1.91 -26.62
CA MET A 249 20.59 1.25 -26.93
C MET A 249 21.79 2.07 -26.45
N VAL A 250 21.75 3.40 -26.59
CA VAL A 250 22.83 4.27 -26.11
C VAL A 250 22.91 4.24 -24.58
N ALA A 251 21.78 4.27 -23.88
CA ALA A 251 21.74 4.12 -22.42
C ALA A 251 22.29 2.75 -21.98
N MET A 252 22.01 1.69 -22.73
CA MET A 252 22.54 0.35 -22.48
C MET A 252 24.06 0.28 -22.72
N ALA A 253 24.57 0.88 -23.80
CA ALA A 253 26.00 0.97 -24.04
C ALA A 253 26.70 1.71 -22.89
N ASN A 254 26.13 2.84 -22.47
CA ASN A 254 26.63 3.58 -21.31
C ASN A 254 26.63 2.73 -20.03
N ALA A 255 25.66 1.82 -19.85
CA ALA A 255 25.63 0.94 -18.68
C ALA A 255 26.87 0.05 -18.55
N THR A 256 27.46 -0.35 -19.68
CA THR A 256 28.67 -1.18 -19.77
C THR A 256 29.98 -0.38 -19.83
N MET A 257 29.91 0.94 -19.94
CA MET A 257 31.10 1.81 -19.99
C MET A 257 31.66 2.10 -18.60
N ASP A 258 32.97 2.37 -18.55
CA ASP A 258 33.61 2.93 -17.36
C ASP A 258 33.04 4.32 -17.05
N LYS A 259 32.50 4.47 -15.84
CA LYS A 259 31.80 5.70 -15.44
C LYS A 259 32.75 6.85 -15.16
N VAL A 260 33.98 6.55 -14.73
CA VAL A 260 35.00 7.58 -14.50
C VAL A 260 35.35 8.27 -15.81
N SER A 261 35.66 7.49 -16.85
CA SER A 261 35.98 7.99 -18.19
C SER A 261 34.79 8.73 -18.82
N PHE A 262 33.58 8.16 -18.74
CA PHE A 262 32.38 8.81 -19.26
C PHE A 262 32.07 10.16 -18.59
N CYS A 263 32.16 10.23 -17.26
CA CYS A 263 31.93 11.49 -16.55
C CYS A 263 33.01 12.53 -16.88
N ALA A 264 34.27 12.11 -17.07
CA ALA A 264 35.35 13.02 -17.47
C ALA A 264 35.09 13.69 -18.83
N GLU A 265 34.50 12.99 -19.81
CA GLU A 265 34.15 13.56 -21.12
C GLU A 265 33.16 14.72 -21.03
N VAL A 266 32.30 14.71 -20.01
CA VAL A 266 31.31 15.78 -19.75
C VAL A 266 31.78 16.77 -18.68
N GLY A 267 33.04 16.69 -18.26
CA GLY A 267 33.65 17.61 -17.28
C GLY A 267 33.23 17.34 -15.83
N ILE A 268 32.83 16.12 -15.50
CA ILE A 268 32.48 15.69 -14.14
C ILE A 268 33.56 14.73 -13.63
N GLU A 269 34.19 15.06 -12.50
CA GLU A 269 35.17 14.19 -11.84
C GLU A 269 34.48 13.31 -10.79
N ILE A 270 34.65 11.99 -10.90
CA ILE A 270 34.17 11.00 -9.94
C ILE A 270 35.25 9.94 -9.67
N PHE A 271 35.14 9.24 -8.54
CA PHE A 271 35.92 8.04 -8.27
C PHE A 271 35.13 6.79 -8.64
N GLU A 272 35.82 5.68 -8.92
CA GLU A 272 35.19 4.40 -9.31
C GLU A 272 34.12 3.93 -8.30
N GLN A 273 34.37 4.16 -7.01
CA GLN A 273 33.44 3.83 -5.92
C GLN A 273 32.15 4.66 -5.89
N ASP A 274 32.11 5.81 -6.56
CA ASP A 274 30.92 6.67 -6.60
C ASP A 274 29.87 6.13 -7.58
N TRP A 275 30.31 5.41 -8.62
CA TRP A 275 29.43 4.78 -9.61
C TRP A 275 29.98 3.42 -10.09
N PRO A 276 30.00 2.39 -9.21
CA PRO A 276 30.70 1.13 -9.44
C PRO A 276 29.89 0.14 -10.29
N CYS A 277 29.51 0.54 -11.51
CA CYS A 277 28.82 -0.33 -12.44
C CYS A 277 29.26 -0.10 -13.89
N HIS A 278 29.79 -1.14 -14.51
CA HIS A 278 30.23 -1.15 -15.90
C HIS A 278 30.06 -2.56 -16.53
N TYR A 279 29.09 -3.33 -16.02
CA TYR A 279 28.88 -4.73 -16.42
C TYR A 279 27.61 -4.89 -17.24
N LEU A 280 27.60 -5.92 -18.10
CA LEU A 280 26.40 -6.33 -18.83
C LEU A 280 25.48 -7.13 -17.90
N PRO A 281 24.18 -6.82 -17.86
CA PRO A 281 23.24 -7.63 -17.10
C PRO A 281 22.94 -8.97 -17.77
N GLU A 282 22.48 -9.94 -17.00
CA GLU A 282 22.01 -11.23 -17.53
C GLU A 282 20.71 -11.08 -18.33
N THR A 283 19.79 -10.23 -17.86
CA THR A 283 18.52 -9.97 -18.54
C THR A 283 18.17 -8.49 -18.55
N ILE A 284 17.62 -8.03 -19.67
CA ILE A 284 17.10 -6.66 -19.81
C ILE A 284 15.58 -6.71 -19.97
N LEU A 285 14.88 -5.91 -19.16
CA LEU A 285 13.45 -5.71 -19.22
C LEU A 285 13.14 -4.29 -19.69
N ALA A 286 12.33 -4.18 -20.73
CA ALA A 286 11.84 -2.89 -21.24
C ALA A 286 10.30 -2.86 -21.27
N ASP A 287 9.72 -1.72 -20.88
CA ASP A 287 8.27 -1.50 -20.97
C ASP A 287 7.86 -1.28 -22.43
N ARG A 288 6.94 -2.12 -22.93
CA ARG A 288 6.55 -2.21 -24.37
C ARG A 288 5.96 -0.95 -24.99
N GLY A 289 5.59 0.07 -24.21
CA GLY A 289 4.86 1.24 -24.70
C GLY A 289 5.67 2.17 -25.61
N GLU A 290 7.00 2.16 -25.50
CA GLU A 290 7.90 3.05 -26.25
C GLU A 290 8.64 2.34 -27.39
N LEU A 291 8.71 1.01 -27.35
CA LEU A 291 9.45 0.19 -28.32
C LEU A 291 8.68 -0.12 -29.61
N GLU A 292 7.36 -0.01 -29.61
CA GLU A 292 6.52 -0.30 -30.80
C GLU A 292 6.35 0.91 -31.74
N GLY A 293 7.05 2.03 -31.50
CA GLY A 293 6.85 3.29 -32.21
C GLY A 293 7.46 3.42 -33.60
N VAL A 294 8.44 2.59 -33.98
CA VAL A 294 9.09 2.67 -35.30
C VAL A 294 9.45 1.27 -35.77
N ASN A 295 8.94 0.87 -36.94
CA ASN A 295 9.17 -0.40 -37.61
C ASN A 295 10.57 -0.98 -37.35
N ALA A 296 10.65 -2.03 -36.53
CA ALA A 296 11.87 -2.80 -36.35
C ALA A 296 11.89 -3.94 -37.37
N ASP A 297 12.55 -3.67 -38.49
CA ASP A 297 13.21 -4.72 -39.26
C ASP A 297 14.02 -5.58 -38.29
N ASN A 298 13.78 -6.88 -38.38
CA ASN A 298 14.20 -7.88 -37.43
C ASN A 298 15.53 -8.49 -37.90
N PRO A 299 16.62 -8.41 -37.11
CA PRO A 299 17.64 -9.44 -37.18
C PRO A 299 17.90 -10.05 -35.80
N GLY A 300 17.38 -11.26 -35.61
CA GLY A 300 17.96 -12.29 -34.74
C GLY A 300 17.64 -12.24 -33.25
N GLY A 301 16.89 -13.24 -32.76
CA GLY A 301 17.03 -13.75 -31.38
C GLY A 301 15.88 -13.55 -30.39
N PHE A 302 14.72 -12.99 -30.78
CA PHE A 302 13.62 -12.76 -29.84
C PHE A 302 12.83 -14.05 -29.52
N SER A 303 13.04 -14.63 -28.33
CA SER A 303 12.15 -15.64 -27.78
C SER A 303 10.87 -14.99 -27.23
N LYS A 304 9.75 -15.22 -27.93
CA LYS A 304 8.41 -14.76 -27.53
C LYS A 304 7.89 -15.59 -26.36
N HIS A 305 8.08 -15.15 -25.12
CA HIS A 305 7.33 -15.71 -23.98
C HIS A 305 5.96 -15.01 -23.86
N CYS A 306 4.93 -15.74 -24.27
CA CYS A 306 3.53 -15.32 -24.27
C CYS A 306 3.03 -15.11 -22.83
N GLY A 307 2.75 -13.86 -22.42
CA GLY A 307 2.10 -13.53 -21.15
C GLY A 307 2.69 -12.34 -20.36
N SER A 308 3.90 -11.89 -20.69
CA SER A 308 4.57 -10.76 -20.00
C SER A 308 4.35 -9.43 -20.71
N LYS A 309 4.21 -8.31 -19.97
CA LYS A 309 4.19 -6.94 -20.51
C LYS A 309 5.58 -6.42 -20.91
N TYR A 310 6.63 -7.20 -20.69
CA TYR A 310 8.01 -6.87 -20.97
C TYR A 310 8.50 -7.65 -22.20
N ALA A 311 9.39 -7.04 -22.98
CA ALA A 311 10.29 -7.79 -23.85
C ALA A 311 11.51 -8.18 -23.01
N SER A 312 11.88 -9.46 -23.02
CA SER A 312 13.08 -9.96 -22.36
C SER A 312 14.14 -10.23 -23.42
N ILE A 313 15.29 -9.60 -23.27
CA ILE A 313 16.50 -9.95 -24.01
C ILE A 313 17.40 -10.63 -23.00
N SER A 314 17.70 -11.90 -23.24
CA SER A 314 18.72 -12.64 -22.52
C SER A 314 20.04 -12.42 -23.26
N CYS A 315 21.06 -11.98 -22.52
CA CYS A 315 22.41 -11.82 -23.05
C CYS A 315 23.14 -13.15 -23.16
#